data_AF-A0A8T4X1G2-F1
#
_entry.id   AF-A0A8T4X1G2-F1
#
_cell.length_a   1.000
_cell.length_b   1.000
_cell.length_c   1.000
_cell.angle_alpha   90.00
_cell.angle_beta   90.00
_cell.angle_gamma   90.00
#
_symmetry.space_group_name_H-M   'P 1'
#
loop_
_entity.id
_entity.type
_entity.pdbx_description
1 polymer ?
#
loop_
_entity_poly.entity_id
_entity_poly.type
_entity_poly.pdbx_seq_one_letter_code
_entity_poly.pdbx_strand_id
1 'polypeptide(L)'
;MNFKTLINICTSFGFSNSATNTKALNVGGKLKRHSMRNIFFIFILISFNLSAQPTGQDWYRLRQETIVRINQKLVKDPKNDVLRWKRINLIFYDYHVSFDSKDYCMEDTITNIKRPKWLSGSDRLRKPILSYQGIYIIDELNRLIENKADFILGSIDASNYHIDWELDKNPKEIIYTAPSCLYFKRGQYYDAKGIDSSAVEDYLKALSYNPPRLLKEEICYSLAANYYHRYKQKSNNNIIDTNCLELSLKYIDLITPSISEEQTNTDLRDKYEAEKILLLKTLNKSDRLIDYLKGLTISWLKFDINNSSVSYDSRKYLTMLIEYVFDLPASDKLKKQFLKDIIKSLENR
;
A
#
# COMPACT_ATOMS: atom_id res chain seq x y z
N MET A 1 26.31 0.87 22.92
CA MET A 1 26.87 1.12 24.27
C MET A 1 28.05 0.18 24.46
N ASN A 2 29.26 0.68 24.76
CA ASN A 2 30.44 -0.20 24.81
C ASN A 2 30.55 -0.89 26.19
N PHE A 3 31.24 -2.03 26.22
CA PHE A 3 31.37 -2.90 27.40
C PHE A 3 31.96 -2.17 28.62
N LYS A 4 32.82 -1.17 28.39
CA LYS A 4 33.44 -0.33 29.42
C LYS A 4 32.42 0.58 30.11
N THR A 5 31.46 1.12 29.37
CA THR A 5 30.35 1.91 29.92
C THR A 5 29.42 1.06 30.79
N LEU A 6 29.20 -0.20 30.40
CA LEU A 6 28.39 -1.15 31.17
C LEU A 6 29.06 -1.52 32.51
N ILE A 7 30.37 -1.76 32.51
CA ILE A 7 31.16 -2.03 33.73
C ILE A 7 31.14 -0.84 34.69
N ASN A 8 31.23 0.38 34.18
CA ASN A 8 31.21 1.60 35.01
C ASN A 8 29.85 1.83 35.69
N ILE A 9 28.75 1.45 35.03
CA ILE A 9 27.42 1.52 35.64
C ILE A 9 27.29 0.45 36.74
N CYS A 10 27.71 -0.79 36.48
CA CYS A 10 27.65 -1.86 37.50
C CYS A 10 28.50 -1.56 38.74
N THR A 11 29.66 -0.91 38.58
CA THR A 11 30.52 -0.50 39.71
C THR A 11 29.94 0.68 40.49
N SER A 12 29.21 1.60 39.84
CA SER A 12 28.52 2.71 40.53
C SER A 12 27.37 2.29 41.46
N PHE A 13 26.82 1.08 41.27
CA PHE A 13 25.79 0.49 42.14
C PHE A 13 26.35 -0.34 43.31
N GLY A 14 27.65 -0.20 43.63
CA GLY A 14 28.26 -0.77 44.84
C GLY A 14 28.68 -2.23 44.73
N PHE A 15 28.76 -2.79 43.52
CA PHE A 15 29.39 -4.10 43.32
C PHE A 15 30.91 -3.94 43.28
N SER A 16 31.55 -3.98 44.46
CA SER A 16 33.00 -4.02 44.57
C SER A 16 33.52 -5.39 44.15
N ASN A 17 34.46 -5.43 43.20
CA ASN A 17 35.32 -6.59 42.98
C ASN A 17 36.27 -6.74 44.17
N SER A 18 35.91 -7.54 45.17
CA SER A 18 36.88 -8.07 46.14
C SER A 18 37.41 -9.41 45.62
N ALA A 19 38.47 -9.35 44.82
CA ALA A 19 39.20 -10.54 44.40
C ALA A 19 40.70 -10.30 44.51
N THR A 20 41.21 -10.32 45.75
CA THR A 20 42.57 -10.78 46.08
C THR A 20 42.64 -11.10 47.58
N ASN A 21 42.25 -12.32 47.97
CA ASN A 21 42.99 -13.12 48.96
C ASN A 21 42.33 -14.48 49.13
N THR A 22 42.99 -15.49 48.58
CA THR A 22 42.79 -16.91 48.83
C THR A 22 43.17 -17.24 50.28
N LYS A 23 42.16 -17.53 51.12
CA LYS A 23 42.30 -18.47 52.23
C LYS A 23 41.03 -19.31 52.32
N ALA A 24 41.24 -20.62 52.23
CA ALA A 24 40.22 -21.65 52.30
C ALA A 24 39.44 -21.55 53.61
N LEU A 25 38.14 -21.30 53.50
CA LEU A 25 37.18 -21.54 54.57
C LEU A 25 36.00 -22.29 53.97
N ASN A 26 35.99 -23.58 54.29
CA ASN A 26 34.91 -24.51 54.01
C ASN A 26 33.76 -24.15 54.96
N VAL A 27 32.87 -23.26 54.53
CA VAL A 27 31.65 -22.92 55.26
C VAL A 27 30.48 -23.20 54.34
N GLY A 28 29.81 -24.32 54.60
CA GLY A 28 28.49 -24.63 54.09
C GLY A 28 27.51 -23.55 54.56
N GLY A 29 27.38 -22.50 53.76
CA GLY A 29 26.55 -21.35 54.07
C GLY A 29 25.78 -20.99 52.82
N LYS A 30 24.47 -21.30 52.84
CA LYS A 30 23.38 -20.77 52.00
C LYS A 30 23.78 -19.52 51.20
N LEU A 31 24.50 -19.69 50.09
CA LEU A 31 24.90 -18.56 49.27
C LEU A 31 23.71 -18.16 48.41
N LYS A 32 22.96 -17.21 48.97
CA LYS A 32 22.20 -16.14 48.30
C LYS A 32 21.38 -16.57 47.07
N ARG A 33 20.28 -17.29 47.29
CA ARG A 33 19.14 -17.32 46.34
C ARG A 33 18.65 -15.92 45.92
N HIS A 34 18.90 -14.89 46.73
CA HIS A 34 18.57 -13.50 46.40
C HIS A 34 19.47 -12.88 45.31
N SER A 35 20.73 -13.33 45.16
CA SER A 35 21.65 -12.76 44.15
C SER A 35 21.27 -13.19 42.73
N MET A 36 20.92 -14.47 42.54
CA MET A 36 20.50 -14.98 41.23
C MET A 36 19.15 -14.42 40.77
N ARG A 37 18.23 -14.12 41.68
CA ARG A 37 16.96 -13.45 41.34
C ARG A 37 17.17 -12.05 40.77
N ASN A 38 18.14 -11.29 41.29
CA ASN A 38 18.42 -9.94 40.80
C ASN A 38 19.11 -9.94 39.44
N ILE A 39 20.03 -10.89 39.19
CA ILE A 39 20.67 -11.05 37.88
C ILE A 39 19.64 -11.46 36.83
N PHE A 40 18.74 -12.39 37.15
CA PHE A 40 17.67 -12.81 36.25
C PHE A 40 16.70 -11.65 35.93
N PHE A 41 16.37 -10.82 36.92
CA PHE A 41 15.54 -9.61 36.71
C PHE A 41 16.22 -8.58 35.80
N ILE A 42 17.53 -8.39 35.94
CA ILE A 42 18.31 -7.49 35.06
C ILE A 42 18.35 -8.04 33.63
N PHE A 43 18.53 -9.36 33.45
CA PHE A 43 18.46 -9.97 32.12
C PHE A 43 17.07 -9.83 31.50
N ILE A 44 15.99 -10.03 32.26
CA ILE A 44 14.62 -9.80 31.79
C ILE A 44 14.41 -8.33 31.38
N LEU A 45 14.86 -7.36 32.18
CA LEU A 45 14.75 -5.93 31.87
C LEU A 45 15.58 -5.52 30.64
N ILE A 46 16.76 -6.10 30.45
CA ILE A 46 17.59 -5.88 29.26
C ILE A 46 16.94 -6.53 28.04
N SER A 47 16.37 -7.74 28.17
CA SER A 47 15.62 -8.40 27.11
C SER A 47 14.37 -7.61 26.69
N PHE A 48 13.62 -7.02 27.62
CA PHE A 48 12.48 -6.16 27.28
C PHE A 48 12.89 -4.87 26.55
N ASN A 49 14.09 -4.32 26.82
CA ASN A 49 14.59 -3.14 26.10
C ASN A 49 15.23 -3.47 24.74
N LEU A 50 15.81 -4.67 24.58
CA LEU A 50 16.38 -5.13 23.31
C LEU A 50 15.33 -5.76 22.37
N SER A 51 14.18 -6.19 22.92
CA SER A 51 13.04 -6.71 22.15
C SER A 51 11.98 -5.64 21.85
N ALA A 52 12.27 -4.36 22.13
CA ALA A 52 11.52 -3.25 21.54
C ALA A 52 11.85 -3.21 20.04
N GLN A 53 11.33 -4.19 19.31
CA GLN A 53 11.23 -4.13 17.87
C GLN A 53 10.54 -2.81 17.54
N PRO A 54 11.04 -2.08 16.53
CA PRO A 54 10.49 -0.79 16.20
C PRO A 54 8.98 -0.92 16.04
N THR A 55 8.25 -0.34 16.99
CA THR A 55 6.79 -0.31 16.91
C THR A 55 6.43 0.55 15.69
N GLY A 56 5.20 0.50 15.18
CA GLY A 56 4.82 1.28 13.98
C GLY A 56 5.17 2.78 14.03
N GLN A 57 5.42 3.34 15.23
CA GLN A 57 5.90 4.72 15.44
C GLN A 57 7.36 4.96 15.04
N ASP A 58 8.22 3.94 15.01
CA ASP A 58 9.65 4.09 14.70
C ASP A 58 9.91 4.31 13.21
N TRP A 59 9.03 3.82 12.32
CA TRP A 59 9.10 4.10 10.88
C TRP A 59 9.00 5.59 10.57
N TYR A 60 8.12 6.30 11.29
CA TYR A 60 7.97 7.74 11.15
C TYR A 60 9.26 8.47 11.56
N ARG A 61 9.87 8.06 12.66
CA ARG A 61 11.14 8.63 13.13
C ARG A 61 12.28 8.38 12.14
N LEU A 62 12.45 7.15 11.66
CA LEU A 62 13.47 6.80 10.67
C LEU A 62 13.31 7.61 9.37
N ARG A 63 12.07 7.81 8.95
CA ARG A 63 11.74 8.66 7.80
C ARG A 63 12.10 10.12 8.04
N GLN A 64 11.72 10.69 9.18
CA GLN A 64 12.07 12.06 9.55
C GLN A 64 13.58 12.25 9.58
N GLU A 65 14.33 11.34 10.21
CA GLU A 65 15.79 11.36 10.22
C GLU A 65 16.37 11.31 8.80
N THR A 66 15.79 10.49 7.92
CA THR A 66 16.20 10.40 6.51
C THR A 66 15.95 11.72 5.77
N ILE A 67 14.78 12.34 5.97
CA ILE A 67 14.45 13.65 5.39
C ILE A 67 15.44 14.72 5.87
N VAL A 68 15.78 14.73 7.17
CA VAL A 68 16.77 15.66 7.73
C VAL A 68 18.14 15.47 7.07
N ARG A 69 18.60 14.22 6.92
CA ARG A 69 19.88 13.93 6.24
C ARG A 69 19.87 14.37 4.77
N ILE A 70 18.77 14.17 4.05
CA ILE A 70 18.63 14.63 2.67
C ILE A 70 18.64 16.15 2.61
N ASN A 71 17.94 16.84 3.51
CA ASN A 71 17.96 18.30 3.60
C ASN A 71 19.37 18.84 3.82
N GLN A 72 20.14 18.24 4.75
CA GLN A 72 21.53 18.62 4.98
C GLN A 72 22.41 18.47 3.72
N LYS A 73 22.17 17.43 2.91
CA LYS A 73 22.87 17.26 1.63
C LYS A 73 22.42 18.29 0.59
N LEU A 74 21.12 18.59 0.51
CA LEU A 74 20.56 19.60 -0.39
C LEU A 74 20.99 21.03 -0.05
N VAL A 75 21.34 21.33 1.20
CA VAL A 75 21.98 22.61 1.56
C VAL A 75 23.35 22.75 0.89
N LYS A 76 24.11 21.63 0.79
CA LYS A 76 25.42 21.62 0.13
C LYS A 76 25.31 21.59 -1.40
N ASP A 77 24.31 20.88 -1.92
CA ASP A 77 24.04 20.74 -3.34
C ASP A 77 22.55 20.97 -3.66
N PRO A 78 22.13 22.24 -3.78
CA PRO A 78 20.72 22.57 -3.99
C PRO A 78 20.22 22.23 -5.39
N LYS A 79 21.09 21.86 -6.34
CA LYS A 79 20.68 21.49 -7.70
C LYS A 79 20.57 19.98 -7.90
N ASN A 80 20.74 19.20 -6.83
CA ASN A 80 20.67 17.75 -6.88
C ASN A 80 19.23 17.24 -7.04
N ASP A 81 18.81 17.04 -8.28
CA ASP A 81 17.45 16.59 -8.60
C ASP A 81 17.18 15.16 -8.06
N VAL A 82 18.20 14.30 -7.94
CA VAL A 82 18.08 12.95 -7.35
C VAL A 82 17.73 13.02 -5.86
N LEU A 83 18.41 13.90 -5.10
CA LEU A 83 18.10 14.09 -3.68
C LEU A 83 16.72 14.73 -3.46
N ARG A 84 16.31 15.65 -4.35
CA ARG A 84 14.95 16.24 -4.33
C ARG A 84 13.90 15.18 -4.58
N TRP A 85 14.08 14.36 -5.61
CA TRP A 85 13.21 13.23 -5.89
C TRP A 85 13.15 12.26 -4.71
N LYS A 86 14.28 11.89 -4.11
CA LYS A 86 14.30 11.02 -2.93
C LYS A 86 13.50 11.60 -1.76
N ARG A 87 13.62 12.91 -1.52
CA ARG A 87 12.84 13.59 -0.49
C ARG A 87 11.34 13.58 -0.81
N ILE A 88 10.96 13.93 -2.04
CA ILE A 88 9.57 13.86 -2.50
C ILE A 88 9.03 12.44 -2.30
N ASN A 89 9.74 11.44 -2.80
CA ASN A 89 9.28 10.06 -2.73
C ASN A 89 9.09 9.63 -1.27
N LEU A 90 10.00 9.96 -0.34
CA LEU A 90 9.84 9.69 1.09
C LEU A 90 8.61 10.35 1.73
N ILE A 91 8.17 11.50 1.22
CA ILE A 91 6.95 12.16 1.70
C ILE A 91 5.73 11.33 1.26
N PHE A 92 5.76 10.77 0.05
CA PHE A 92 4.69 9.92 -0.48
C PHE A 92 4.82 8.43 -0.10
N TYR A 93 5.97 7.99 0.45
CA TYR A 93 6.33 6.57 0.67
C TYR A 93 5.58 5.87 1.83
N ASP A 94 4.84 6.59 2.70
CA ASP A 94 4.08 5.95 3.82
C ASP A 94 2.86 5.19 3.31
N TYR A 95 2.64 5.20 2.00
CA TYR A 95 1.42 4.70 1.39
C TYR A 95 1.55 3.40 0.64
N HIS A 96 2.75 2.80 0.62
CA HIS A 96 2.88 1.38 0.33
C HIS A 96 3.10 0.59 1.62
N VAL A 97 2.29 0.84 2.67
CA VAL A 97 2.02 -0.23 3.64
C VAL A 97 1.46 -1.35 2.78
N SER A 98 2.29 -2.37 2.57
CA SER A 98 2.04 -3.59 1.80
C SER A 98 0.57 -3.75 1.40
N PHE A 99 0.27 -3.53 0.12
CA PHE A 99 -0.95 -4.04 -0.54
C PHE A 99 -1.05 -5.59 -0.51
N ASP A 100 -0.17 -6.23 0.25
CA ASP A 100 0.06 -7.66 0.37
C ASP A 100 -0.59 -8.27 1.64
N SER A 101 -1.27 -7.47 2.46
CA SER A 101 -2.11 -8.06 3.50
C SER A 101 -3.40 -8.58 2.88
N LYS A 102 -3.55 -9.91 2.90
CA LYS A 102 -4.79 -10.67 2.67
C LYS A 102 -6.02 -10.15 3.43
N ASP A 103 -5.86 -9.16 4.30
CA ASP A 103 -6.89 -8.40 4.98
C ASP A 103 -7.29 -7.15 4.17
N TYR A 104 -7.81 -7.34 2.95
CA TYR A 104 -8.64 -6.31 2.31
C TYR A 104 -9.88 -6.11 3.19
N CYS A 105 -9.82 -5.19 4.15
CA CYS A 105 -11.03 -4.68 4.78
C CYS A 105 -11.85 -4.02 3.66
N MET A 106 -13.09 -4.45 3.47
CA MET A 106 -14.09 -3.85 2.55
C MET A 106 -14.34 -2.33 2.74
N GLU A 107 -13.60 -1.70 3.65
CA GLU A 107 -13.55 -0.28 3.92
C GLU A 107 -12.64 0.50 2.95
N ASP A 108 -11.76 -0.15 2.18
CA ASP A 108 -10.88 0.47 1.18
C ASP A 108 -11.50 0.59 -0.23
N THR A 109 -12.82 0.52 -0.31
CA THR A 109 -13.53 0.70 -1.58
C THR A 109 -13.53 2.18 -1.99
N ILE A 110 -13.47 2.47 -3.30
CA ILE A 110 -13.65 3.86 -3.82
C ILE A 110 -14.91 4.55 -3.27
N THR A 111 -15.85 3.75 -2.75
CA THR A 111 -17.16 4.17 -2.25
C THR A 111 -17.21 4.48 -0.75
N ASN A 112 -16.41 3.79 0.06
CA ASN A 112 -16.27 4.04 1.51
C ASN A 112 -15.18 5.06 1.84
N ILE A 113 -14.28 5.27 0.89
CA ILE A 113 -13.30 6.33 0.83
C ILE A 113 -14.03 7.70 0.81
N LYS A 114 -14.09 8.40 1.97
CA LYS A 114 -14.45 9.83 2.00
C LYS A 114 -13.48 10.64 1.13
N ARG A 115 -12.23 10.18 1.12
CA ARG A 115 -11.13 10.29 0.15
C ARG A 115 -10.25 9.05 0.41
N PRO A 116 -9.44 8.57 -0.54
CA PRO A 116 -8.77 7.27 -0.40
C PRO A 116 -8.04 7.16 0.94
N LYS A 117 -7.97 6.00 1.62
CA LYS A 117 -7.56 5.92 3.06
C LYS A 117 -6.24 6.63 3.40
N TRP A 118 -5.41 6.89 2.38
CA TRP A 118 -4.30 7.83 2.43
C TRP A 118 -4.64 9.32 2.67
N LEU A 119 -5.92 9.65 2.82
CA LEU A 119 -6.51 10.98 3.10
C LEU A 119 -7.53 10.98 4.25
N SER A 120 -8.11 9.83 4.65
CA SER A 120 -9.12 9.76 5.73
C SER A 120 -8.61 9.30 7.10
N GLY A 121 -7.34 8.92 7.23
CA GLY A 121 -6.72 8.63 8.54
C GLY A 121 -6.71 9.86 9.43
N SER A 122 -7.18 9.71 10.67
CA SER A 122 -7.46 10.78 11.64
C SER A 122 -6.48 11.96 11.61
N ASP A 123 -7.02 13.17 11.58
CA ASP A 123 -6.39 14.50 11.54
C ASP A 123 -5.16 14.71 12.47
N ARG A 124 -4.99 13.86 13.48
CA ARG A 124 -4.02 14.07 14.57
C ARG A 124 -2.57 13.70 14.22
N LEU A 125 -2.33 12.84 13.23
CA LEU A 125 -0.97 12.42 12.85
C LEU A 125 -0.46 13.07 11.56
N ARG A 126 -1.32 13.73 10.77
CA ARG A 126 -0.98 14.21 9.41
C ARG A 126 -0.72 15.71 9.28
N LYS A 127 -1.32 16.55 10.13
CA LYS A 127 -1.11 18.01 10.09
C LYS A 127 0.38 18.43 10.12
N PRO A 128 1.32 17.75 10.81
CA PRO A 128 2.70 18.24 10.87
C PRO A 128 3.51 18.11 9.58
N ILE A 129 3.35 17.03 8.79
CA ILE A 129 4.21 16.78 7.62
C ILE A 129 3.90 17.75 6.47
N LEU A 130 2.61 17.99 6.19
CA LEU A 130 2.20 18.84 5.07
C LEU A 130 2.06 20.33 5.41
N SER A 131 2.01 20.71 6.69
CA SER A 131 1.81 22.11 7.11
C SER A 131 3.05 22.99 6.98
N TYR A 132 4.26 22.43 6.98
CA TYR A 132 5.50 23.24 6.86
C TYR A 132 6.26 23.03 5.54
N GLN A 133 5.91 22.00 4.76
CA GLN A 133 6.68 21.58 3.56
C GLN A 133 5.86 21.60 2.26
N GLY A 134 4.56 21.91 2.32
CA GLY A 134 3.66 21.82 1.18
C GLY A 134 4.05 22.67 -0.03
N ILE A 135 4.50 23.91 0.18
CA ILE A 135 4.89 24.83 -0.91
C ILE A 135 6.18 24.32 -1.58
N TYR A 136 7.15 23.83 -0.80
CA TYR A 136 8.39 23.30 -1.35
C TYR A 136 8.20 22.03 -2.19
N ILE A 137 7.22 21.18 -1.86
CA ILE A 137 6.94 19.95 -2.62
C ILE A 137 6.46 20.28 -4.03
N ILE A 138 5.51 21.21 -4.17
CA ILE A 138 4.96 21.55 -5.48
C ILE A 138 5.99 22.26 -6.36
N ASP A 139 6.77 23.18 -5.79
CA ASP A 139 7.85 23.87 -6.50
C ASP A 139 8.93 22.88 -6.94
N GLU A 140 9.25 21.89 -6.11
CA GLU A 140 10.20 20.84 -6.47
C GLU A 140 9.66 19.93 -7.56
N LEU A 141 8.41 19.50 -7.47
CA LEU A 141 7.80 18.70 -8.54
C LEU A 141 7.77 19.46 -9.86
N ASN A 142 7.38 20.74 -9.85
CA ASN A 142 7.37 21.59 -11.04
C ASN A 142 8.77 21.73 -11.62
N ARG A 143 9.78 22.01 -10.79
CA ARG A 143 11.17 22.08 -11.21
C ARG A 143 11.65 20.77 -11.83
N LEU A 144 11.35 19.62 -11.22
CA LEU A 144 11.74 18.31 -11.76
C LEU A 144 11.07 18.04 -13.11
N ILE A 145 9.81 18.43 -13.27
CA ILE A 145 9.05 18.32 -14.53
C ILE A 145 9.65 19.24 -15.60
N GLU A 146 9.95 20.50 -15.28
CA GLU A 146 10.54 21.49 -16.18
C GLU A 146 11.94 21.08 -16.65
N ASN A 147 12.75 20.55 -15.72
CA ASN A 147 14.09 20.03 -16.03
C ASN A 147 14.05 18.73 -16.82
N LYS A 148 12.87 18.13 -17.06
CA LYS A 148 12.70 16.78 -17.63
C LYS A 148 13.61 15.78 -16.91
N ALA A 149 13.64 15.86 -15.58
CA ALA A 149 14.55 15.06 -14.79
C ALA A 149 14.20 13.57 -14.97
N ASP A 150 15.14 12.81 -15.52
CA ASP A 150 15.03 11.36 -15.66
C ASP A 150 15.68 10.68 -14.47
N PHE A 151 14.92 9.82 -13.80
CA PHE A 151 15.37 9.08 -12.64
C PHE A 151 15.34 7.59 -12.93
N ILE A 152 16.49 6.92 -12.75
CA ILE A 152 16.50 5.46 -12.62
C ILE A 152 15.94 5.15 -11.24
N LEU A 153 14.67 4.79 -11.21
CA LEU A 153 14.05 4.22 -10.03
C LEU A 153 14.58 2.79 -9.90
N GLY A 154 15.69 2.62 -9.19
CA GLY A 154 16.15 1.30 -8.76
C GLY A 154 14.96 0.54 -8.18
N SER A 155 14.80 -0.74 -8.57
CA SER A 155 13.61 -1.55 -8.34
C SER A 155 13.04 -1.27 -6.94
N ILE A 156 11.93 -0.52 -6.88
CA ILE A 156 11.05 -0.58 -5.72
C ILE A 156 10.40 -1.95 -5.86
N ASP A 157 11.10 -2.98 -5.40
CA ASP A 157 10.52 -4.30 -5.26
C ASP A 157 9.51 -4.16 -4.11
N ALA A 158 8.27 -3.86 -4.48
CA ALA A 158 7.16 -3.68 -3.56
C ALA A 158 6.84 -4.96 -2.76
N SER A 159 7.53 -6.08 -3.02
CA SER A 159 7.40 -7.33 -2.26
C SER A 159 8.50 -7.54 -1.22
N ASN A 160 9.61 -6.79 -1.28
CA ASN A 160 10.73 -6.91 -0.34
C ASN A 160 10.94 -5.60 0.43
N TYR A 161 10.05 -5.31 1.38
CA TYR A 161 10.09 -4.14 2.27
C TYR A 161 11.20 -4.17 3.34
N HIS A 162 12.27 -4.90 3.10
CA HIS A 162 13.56 -4.58 3.70
C HIS A 162 14.29 -3.72 2.68
N ILE A 163 14.15 -2.39 2.81
CA ILE A 163 15.14 -1.47 2.26
C ILE A 163 16.42 -1.74 3.05
N ASP A 164 17.17 -2.78 2.68
CA ASP A 164 18.60 -2.76 2.88
C ASP A 164 19.10 -1.59 2.03
N TRP A 165 19.36 -0.48 2.71
CA TRP A 165 19.95 0.73 2.16
C TRP A 165 21.40 0.52 1.71
N GLU A 166 21.89 -0.73 1.75
CA GLU A 166 23.07 -1.20 1.04
C GLU A 166 22.77 -1.26 -0.47
N LEU A 167 22.85 -0.09 -1.08
CA LEU A 167 22.77 0.22 -2.52
C LEU A 167 23.79 -0.51 -3.42
N ASP A 168 24.44 -1.59 -2.97
CA ASP A 168 25.63 -2.17 -3.63
C ASP A 168 25.42 -3.55 -4.29
N LYS A 169 24.21 -4.13 -4.28
CA LYS A 169 23.97 -5.44 -4.90
C LYS A 169 22.88 -5.40 -5.98
N ASN A 170 23.28 -4.89 -7.14
CA ASN A 170 22.74 -5.20 -8.47
C ASN A 170 21.19 -5.37 -8.57
N PRO A 171 20.38 -4.33 -8.28
CA PRO A 171 18.96 -4.38 -8.61
C PRO A 171 18.80 -4.37 -10.13
N LYS A 172 18.00 -5.29 -10.68
CA LYS A 172 17.51 -5.19 -12.06
C LYS A 172 16.70 -3.89 -12.14
N GLU A 173 17.29 -2.87 -12.76
CA GLU A 173 16.71 -1.53 -12.87
C GLU A 173 15.39 -1.59 -13.64
N ILE A 174 14.28 -1.32 -12.95
CA ILE A 174 13.01 -1.05 -13.62
C ILE A 174 13.03 0.45 -13.91
N ILE A 175 13.27 0.82 -15.16
CA ILE A 175 13.22 2.21 -15.60
C ILE A 175 11.75 2.63 -15.60
N TYR A 176 11.33 3.34 -14.56
CA TYR A 176 10.08 4.08 -14.61
C TYR A 176 10.29 5.32 -15.47
N THR A 177 9.41 5.55 -16.44
CA THR A 177 9.42 6.77 -17.24
C THR A 177 9.15 7.96 -16.31
N ALA A 178 10.20 8.73 -16.00
CA ALA A 178 10.20 9.75 -14.97
C ALA A 178 9.05 10.78 -15.09
N PRO A 179 8.61 11.20 -16.30
CA PRO A 179 7.48 12.11 -16.41
C PRO A 179 6.19 11.55 -15.81
N SER A 180 5.84 10.29 -16.08
CA SER A 180 4.59 9.69 -15.59
C SER A 180 4.52 9.70 -14.06
N CYS A 181 5.63 9.36 -13.41
CA CYS A 181 5.72 9.32 -11.95
C CYS A 181 5.64 10.73 -11.34
N LEU A 182 6.35 11.71 -11.92
CA LEU A 182 6.32 13.10 -11.44
C LEU A 182 4.91 13.70 -11.53
N TYR A 183 4.24 13.55 -12.69
CA TYR A 183 2.85 13.99 -12.84
C TYR A 183 1.92 13.25 -11.89
N PHE A 184 2.10 11.94 -11.71
CA PHE A 184 1.28 11.18 -10.75
C PHE A 184 1.43 11.69 -9.32
N LYS A 185 2.67 11.93 -8.84
CA LYS A 185 2.90 12.49 -7.49
C LYS A 185 2.35 13.91 -7.35
N ARG A 186 2.43 14.73 -8.39
CA ARG A 186 1.82 16.07 -8.39
C ARG A 186 0.29 16.02 -8.38
N GLY A 187 -0.30 15.08 -9.10
CA GLY A 187 -1.72 14.77 -9.01
C GLY A 187 -2.15 14.35 -7.60
N GLN A 188 -1.38 13.46 -6.96
CA GLN A 188 -1.61 13.07 -5.55
C GLN A 188 -1.54 14.26 -4.59
N TYR A 189 -0.60 15.18 -4.82
CA TYR A 189 -0.51 16.42 -4.05
C TYR A 189 -1.78 17.27 -4.21
N TYR A 190 -2.24 17.50 -5.43
CA TYR A 190 -3.45 18.29 -5.68
C TYR A 190 -4.71 17.65 -5.11
N ASP A 191 -4.86 16.33 -5.25
CA ASP A 191 -5.98 15.58 -4.66
C ASP A 191 -5.97 15.68 -3.12
N ALA A 192 -4.78 15.61 -2.50
CA ALA A 192 -4.63 15.83 -1.06
C ALA A 192 -5.04 17.25 -0.63
N LYS A 193 -4.83 18.25 -1.49
CA LYS A 193 -5.28 19.63 -1.26
C LYS A 193 -6.74 19.88 -1.63
N GLY A 194 -7.42 18.89 -2.24
CA GLY A 194 -8.79 19.04 -2.74
C GLY A 194 -8.90 19.91 -3.99
N ILE A 195 -7.81 20.06 -4.74
CA ILE A 195 -7.78 20.78 -6.03
C ILE A 195 -8.04 19.73 -7.12
N ASP A 196 -9.27 19.24 -7.16
CA ASP A 196 -9.63 18.04 -7.93
C ASP A 196 -9.33 18.19 -9.43
N SER A 197 -9.56 19.38 -10.02
CA SER A 197 -9.33 19.65 -11.45
C SER A 197 -7.87 19.45 -11.84
N SER A 198 -6.95 20.06 -11.09
CA SER A 198 -5.50 19.93 -11.31
C SER A 198 -5.01 18.51 -11.05
N ALA A 199 -5.59 17.82 -10.06
CA ALA A 199 -5.27 16.41 -9.80
C ALA A 199 -5.59 15.51 -11.00
N VAL A 200 -6.80 15.64 -11.55
CA VAL A 200 -7.23 14.88 -12.73
C VAL A 200 -6.38 15.20 -13.96
N GLU A 201 -6.09 16.48 -14.20
CA GLU A 201 -5.22 16.89 -15.31
C GLU A 201 -3.85 16.20 -15.23
N ASP A 202 -3.24 16.20 -14.05
CA ASP A 202 -1.94 15.55 -13.81
C ASP A 202 -2.00 14.04 -13.93
N TYR A 203 -3.05 13.39 -13.43
CA TYR A 203 -3.22 11.94 -13.62
C TYR A 203 -3.40 11.56 -15.09
N LEU A 204 -4.18 12.33 -15.86
CA LEU A 204 -4.33 12.11 -17.29
C LEU A 204 -3.01 12.34 -18.02
N LYS A 205 -2.26 13.37 -17.63
CA LYS A 205 -0.93 13.65 -18.17
C LYS A 205 0.03 12.50 -17.85
N ALA A 206 0.04 11.99 -16.63
CA ALA A 206 0.82 10.83 -16.22
C ALA A 206 0.49 9.59 -17.06
N LEU A 207 -0.80 9.31 -17.24
CA LEU A 207 -1.27 8.18 -18.06
C LEU A 207 -0.86 8.31 -19.54
N SER A 208 -0.78 9.54 -20.07
CA SER A 208 -0.36 9.80 -21.46
C SER A 208 1.09 9.43 -21.76
N TYR A 209 1.94 9.28 -20.73
CA TYR A 209 3.33 8.83 -20.86
C TYR A 209 3.51 7.31 -20.89
N ASN A 210 2.42 6.56 -21.11
CA ASN A 210 2.40 5.10 -21.16
C ASN A 210 3.15 4.46 -19.97
N PRO A 211 2.70 4.72 -18.73
CA PRO A 211 3.37 4.21 -17.53
C PRO A 211 3.43 2.68 -17.51
N PRO A 212 4.41 2.09 -16.81
CA PRO A 212 4.46 0.64 -16.62
C PRO A 212 3.19 0.16 -15.91
N ARG A 213 2.86 -1.12 -16.09
CA ARG A 213 1.60 -1.72 -15.62
C ARG A 213 1.20 -1.33 -14.20
N LEU A 214 2.09 -1.47 -13.22
CA LEU A 214 1.78 -1.16 -11.82
C LEU A 214 1.44 0.33 -11.60
N LEU A 215 2.21 1.23 -12.21
CA LEU A 215 1.93 2.67 -12.12
C LEU A 215 0.66 3.05 -12.89
N LYS A 216 0.38 2.38 -14.02
CA LYS A 216 -0.90 2.52 -14.75
C LYS A 216 -2.07 2.11 -13.86
N GLU A 217 -1.96 0.99 -13.14
CA GLU A 217 -2.96 0.52 -12.17
C GLU A 217 -3.26 1.61 -11.12
N GLU A 218 -2.23 2.17 -10.49
CA GLU A 218 -2.38 3.24 -9.49
C GLU A 218 -2.98 4.54 -10.05
N ILE A 219 -2.55 4.95 -11.25
CA ILE A 219 -3.06 6.17 -11.90
C ILE A 219 -4.55 6.01 -12.25
N CYS A 220 -4.92 4.90 -12.87
CA CYS A 220 -6.31 4.63 -13.24
C CYS A 220 -7.22 4.51 -12.00
N TYR A 221 -6.74 3.84 -10.94
CA TYR A 221 -7.48 3.78 -9.69
C TYR A 221 -7.67 5.17 -9.07
N SER A 222 -6.63 6.01 -9.08
CA SER A 222 -6.71 7.39 -8.57
C SER A 222 -7.69 8.25 -9.38
N LEU A 223 -7.71 8.11 -10.71
CA LEU A 223 -8.70 8.74 -11.58
C LEU A 223 -10.12 8.27 -11.26
N ALA A 224 -10.32 6.95 -11.13
CA ALA A 224 -11.62 6.38 -10.80
C ALA A 224 -12.14 6.93 -9.45
N ALA A 225 -11.29 6.90 -8.42
CA ALA A 225 -11.61 7.45 -7.11
C ALA A 225 -11.98 8.94 -7.15
N ASN A 226 -11.22 9.77 -7.89
CA ASN A 226 -11.51 11.20 -8.00
C ASN A 226 -12.85 11.45 -8.71
N TYR A 227 -13.15 10.76 -9.82
CA TYR A 227 -14.45 10.90 -10.50
C TYR A 227 -15.62 10.40 -9.63
N TYR A 228 -15.45 9.27 -8.94
CA TYR A 228 -16.46 8.78 -8.00
C TYR A 228 -16.71 9.77 -6.85
N HIS A 229 -15.65 10.38 -6.31
CA HIS A 229 -15.76 11.40 -5.26
C HIS A 229 -16.55 12.62 -5.74
N ARG A 230 -16.26 13.12 -6.96
CA ARG A 230 -17.02 14.23 -7.57
C ARG A 230 -18.49 13.88 -7.77
N TYR A 231 -18.80 12.65 -8.20
CA TYR A 231 -20.18 12.17 -8.26
C TYR A 231 -20.86 12.26 -6.89
N LYS A 232 -20.21 11.76 -5.83
CA LYS A 232 -20.75 11.78 -4.47
C LYS A 232 -20.98 13.21 -3.95
N GLN A 233 -20.04 14.12 -4.19
CA GLN A 233 -20.20 15.54 -3.84
C GLN A 233 -21.41 16.17 -4.55
N LYS A 234 -21.58 15.92 -5.85
CA LYS A 234 -22.73 16.43 -6.63
C LYS A 234 -24.05 15.78 -6.19
N SER A 235 -24.05 14.48 -5.92
CA SER A 235 -25.21 13.74 -5.43
C SER A 235 -25.69 14.26 -4.07
N ASN A 236 -24.77 14.66 -3.18
CA ASN A 236 -25.13 15.31 -1.91
C ASN A 236 -25.84 16.66 -2.11
N ASN A 237 -25.65 17.29 -3.26
CA ASN A 237 -26.32 18.52 -3.69
C ASN A 237 -27.52 18.23 -4.61
N ASN A 238 -28.06 17.01 -4.61
CA ASN A 238 -29.17 16.54 -5.45
C ASN A 238 -28.90 16.61 -6.97
N ILE A 239 -27.63 16.64 -7.40
CA ILE A 239 -27.24 16.60 -8.81
C ILE A 239 -26.69 15.21 -9.12
N ILE A 240 -27.43 14.43 -9.91
CA ILE A 240 -26.99 13.11 -10.38
C ILE A 240 -26.15 13.30 -11.64
N ASP A 241 -24.83 13.20 -11.50
CA ASP A 241 -23.90 13.28 -12.64
C ASP A 241 -23.39 11.89 -13.03
N THR A 242 -24.13 11.21 -13.90
CA THR A 242 -23.79 9.86 -14.37
C THR A 242 -22.48 9.84 -15.17
N ASN A 243 -22.06 10.95 -15.77
CA ASN A 243 -20.81 11.01 -16.53
C ASN A 243 -19.58 10.78 -15.63
N CYS A 244 -19.61 11.26 -14.38
CA CYS A 244 -18.55 10.95 -13.41
C CYS A 244 -18.48 9.45 -13.09
N LEU A 245 -19.62 8.77 -12.95
CA LEU A 245 -19.65 7.32 -12.74
C LEU A 245 -19.14 6.55 -13.97
N GLU A 246 -19.51 6.97 -15.17
CA GLU A 246 -19.03 6.38 -16.43
C GLU A 246 -17.51 6.52 -16.58
N LEU A 247 -16.96 7.71 -16.26
CA LEU A 247 -15.52 7.94 -16.25
C LEU A 247 -14.84 7.07 -15.19
N SER A 248 -15.41 6.97 -13.99
CA SER A 248 -14.90 6.08 -12.94
C SER A 248 -14.83 4.63 -13.43
N LEU A 249 -15.92 4.12 -14.01
CA LEU A 249 -15.98 2.76 -14.54
C LEU A 249 -14.98 2.55 -15.69
N LYS A 250 -14.85 3.54 -16.59
CA LYS A 250 -13.88 3.50 -17.68
C LYS A 250 -12.46 3.27 -17.18
N TYR A 251 -12.02 3.96 -16.13
CA TYR A 251 -10.65 3.80 -15.63
C TYR A 251 -10.45 2.48 -14.87
N ILE A 252 -11.47 1.98 -14.16
CA ILE A 252 -11.42 0.63 -13.58
C ILE A 252 -11.34 -0.43 -14.70
N ASP A 253 -12.09 -0.28 -15.78
CA ASP A 253 -12.03 -1.20 -16.94
C ASP A 253 -10.65 -1.27 -17.59
N LEU A 254 -9.83 -0.21 -17.50
CA LEU A 254 -8.47 -0.20 -18.05
C LEU A 254 -7.45 -1.03 -17.26
N ILE A 255 -7.81 -1.45 -16.04
CA ILE A 255 -6.92 -2.12 -15.08
C ILE A 255 -7.50 -3.42 -14.54
N THR A 256 -8.80 -3.64 -14.71
CA THR A 256 -9.41 -4.97 -14.60
C THR A 256 -8.85 -5.85 -15.70
N PRO A 257 -8.28 -7.03 -15.37
CA PRO A 257 -7.78 -7.94 -16.38
C PRO A 257 -8.88 -8.38 -17.36
N SER A 258 -8.50 -8.51 -18.64
CA SER A 258 -9.39 -9.13 -19.62
C SER A 258 -9.53 -10.62 -19.29
N ILE A 259 -10.76 -11.14 -19.33
CA ILE A 259 -11.07 -12.56 -19.03
C ILE A 259 -10.34 -13.52 -20.00
N SER A 260 -9.89 -13.01 -21.14
CA SER A 260 -9.24 -13.77 -22.22
C SER A 260 -7.74 -13.96 -22.06
N GLU A 261 -7.06 -13.16 -21.24
CA GLU A 261 -5.62 -13.34 -21.04
C GLU A 261 -5.40 -14.62 -20.22
N GLU A 262 -4.62 -15.58 -20.72
CA GLU A 262 -4.23 -16.77 -19.98
C GLU A 262 -3.34 -16.35 -18.81
N GLN A 263 -3.98 -16.10 -17.68
CA GLN A 263 -3.29 -15.67 -16.49
C GLN A 263 -2.74 -16.90 -15.76
N THR A 264 -1.42 -17.11 -15.85
CA THR A 264 -0.73 -18.29 -15.31
C THR A 264 -0.25 -18.13 -13.86
N ASN A 265 -0.48 -16.98 -13.22
CA ASN A 265 0.02 -16.70 -11.87
C ASN A 265 -1.06 -16.87 -10.79
N THR A 266 -0.67 -17.27 -9.59
CA THR A 266 -1.59 -17.74 -8.54
C THR A 266 -2.33 -16.66 -7.75
N ASP A 267 -2.17 -15.37 -8.08
CA ASP A 267 -2.65 -14.24 -7.25
C ASP A 267 -3.54 -13.24 -8.01
N LEU A 268 -4.44 -13.77 -8.85
CA LEU A 268 -5.19 -13.01 -9.86
C LEU A 268 -6.60 -12.60 -9.41
N ARG A 269 -6.74 -12.20 -8.15
CA ARG A 269 -7.99 -11.55 -7.77
C ARG A 269 -8.03 -10.20 -8.47
N ASP A 270 -9.16 -9.89 -9.14
CA ASP A 270 -9.38 -8.52 -9.59
C ASP A 270 -9.45 -7.65 -8.34
N LYS A 271 -8.37 -6.90 -8.09
CA LYS A 271 -8.23 -6.02 -6.92
C LYS A 271 -9.33 -4.96 -6.85
N TYR A 272 -10.05 -4.73 -7.95
CA TYR A 272 -11.07 -3.70 -8.10
C TYR A 272 -12.47 -4.29 -8.38
N GLU A 273 -12.66 -5.57 -8.07
CA GLU A 273 -13.91 -6.28 -8.31
C GLU A 273 -15.12 -5.59 -7.65
N ALA A 274 -15.01 -5.29 -6.36
CA ALA A 274 -16.10 -4.71 -5.59
C ALA A 274 -16.50 -3.34 -6.15
N GLU A 275 -15.51 -2.53 -6.51
CA GLU A 275 -15.67 -1.22 -7.13
C GLU A 275 -16.37 -1.33 -8.47
N LYS A 276 -15.92 -2.23 -9.34
CA LYS A 276 -16.50 -2.43 -10.67
C LYS A 276 -17.95 -2.88 -10.59
N ILE A 277 -18.25 -3.86 -9.73
CA ILE A 277 -19.61 -4.34 -9.48
C ILE A 277 -20.52 -3.20 -9.02
N LEU A 278 -20.05 -2.40 -8.06
CA LEU A 278 -20.82 -1.29 -7.52
C LEU A 278 -21.06 -0.18 -8.55
N LEU A 279 -20.07 0.17 -9.34
CA LEU A 279 -20.21 1.14 -10.44
C LEU A 279 -21.21 0.66 -11.49
N LEU A 280 -21.12 -0.61 -11.91
CA LEU A 280 -22.05 -1.21 -12.87
C LEU A 280 -23.49 -1.22 -12.34
N LYS A 281 -23.68 -1.52 -11.05
CA LYS A 281 -25.00 -1.42 -10.40
C LYS A 281 -25.53 0.01 -10.36
N THR A 282 -24.70 0.95 -9.92
CA THR A 282 -25.10 2.36 -9.77
C THR A 282 -25.47 2.99 -11.11
N LEU A 283 -24.79 2.58 -12.19
CA LEU A 283 -25.08 2.98 -13.57
C LEU A 283 -26.23 2.18 -14.23
N ASN A 284 -26.85 1.23 -13.51
CA ASN A 284 -27.88 0.33 -14.03
C ASN A 284 -27.44 -0.43 -15.31
N LYS A 285 -26.19 -0.89 -15.37
CA LYS A 285 -25.62 -1.64 -16.50
C LYS A 285 -25.71 -3.15 -16.29
N SER A 286 -26.92 -3.67 -16.14
CA SER A 286 -27.19 -5.07 -15.80
C SER A 286 -26.55 -6.08 -16.74
N ASP A 287 -26.58 -5.85 -18.05
CA ASP A 287 -25.99 -6.76 -19.04
C ASP A 287 -24.47 -6.86 -18.87
N ARG A 288 -23.78 -5.71 -18.79
CA ARG A 288 -22.33 -5.65 -18.55
C ARG A 288 -21.94 -6.23 -17.20
N LEU A 289 -22.78 -6.05 -16.17
CA LEU A 289 -22.56 -6.64 -14.86
C LEU A 289 -22.61 -8.17 -14.94
N ILE A 290 -23.60 -8.73 -15.61
CA ILE A 290 -23.72 -10.19 -15.72
C ILE A 290 -22.59 -10.77 -16.56
N ASP A 291 -22.19 -10.12 -17.66
CA ASP A 291 -21.03 -10.54 -18.44
C ASP A 291 -19.74 -10.52 -17.61
N TYR A 292 -19.55 -9.50 -16.78
CA TYR A 292 -18.40 -9.39 -15.90
C TYR A 292 -18.41 -10.48 -14.80
N LEU A 293 -19.55 -10.67 -14.12
CA LEU A 293 -19.72 -11.71 -13.11
C LEU A 293 -19.51 -13.11 -13.69
N LYS A 294 -19.96 -13.34 -14.93
CA LYS A 294 -19.73 -14.60 -15.66
C LYS A 294 -18.24 -14.83 -15.87
N GLY A 295 -17.52 -13.80 -16.31
CA GLY A 295 -16.07 -13.85 -16.47
C GLY A 295 -15.33 -14.19 -15.19
N LEU A 296 -15.70 -13.51 -14.09
CA LEU A 296 -15.16 -13.79 -12.76
C LEU A 296 -15.44 -15.22 -12.34
N THR A 297 -16.69 -15.67 -12.43
CA THR A 297 -17.07 -17.05 -12.10
C THR A 297 -16.25 -18.07 -12.88
N ILE A 298 -16.09 -17.89 -14.19
CA ILE A 298 -15.28 -18.80 -15.02
C ILE A 298 -13.81 -18.76 -14.60
N SER A 299 -13.24 -17.58 -14.33
CA SER A 299 -11.86 -17.43 -13.88
C SER A 299 -11.61 -18.16 -12.56
N TRP A 300 -12.51 -17.97 -11.58
CA TRP A 300 -12.46 -18.65 -10.29
C TRP A 300 -12.61 -20.16 -10.42
N LEU A 301 -13.52 -20.64 -11.27
CA LEU A 301 -13.66 -22.07 -11.54
C LEU A 301 -12.40 -22.66 -12.15
N LYS A 302 -11.74 -21.97 -13.09
CA LYS A 302 -10.47 -22.41 -13.67
C LYS A 302 -9.36 -22.46 -12.62
N PHE A 303 -9.26 -21.43 -11.78
CA PHE A 303 -8.31 -21.39 -10.67
C PHE A 303 -8.51 -22.57 -9.71
N ASP A 304 -9.76 -22.86 -9.33
CA ASP A 304 -10.10 -24.00 -8.46
C ASP A 304 -9.82 -25.36 -9.11
N ILE A 305 -10.00 -25.50 -10.42
CA ILE A 305 -9.71 -26.74 -11.14
C ILE A 305 -8.20 -27.01 -11.15
N ASN A 306 -7.40 -25.96 -11.37
CA ASN A 306 -5.95 -26.09 -11.48
C ASN A 306 -5.27 -26.31 -10.12
N ASN A 307 -5.90 -25.88 -9.02
CA ASN A 307 -5.43 -26.10 -7.68
C ASN A 307 -6.17 -27.30 -7.07
N SER A 308 -5.49 -28.44 -6.92
CA SER A 308 -6.05 -29.74 -6.48
C SER A 308 -6.75 -29.74 -5.12
N SER A 309 -6.75 -28.63 -4.39
CA SER A 309 -7.59 -28.36 -3.23
C SER A 309 -8.59 -27.25 -3.53
N VAL A 310 -9.82 -27.61 -3.91
CA VAL A 310 -10.95 -26.66 -3.93
C VAL A 310 -11.12 -26.13 -2.51
N SER A 311 -10.73 -24.89 -2.28
CA SER A 311 -10.89 -24.27 -0.97
C SER A 311 -12.38 -24.13 -0.66
N TYR A 312 -12.77 -24.29 0.60
CA TYR A 312 -14.13 -24.02 1.06
C TYR A 312 -14.57 -22.59 0.69
N ASP A 313 -13.62 -21.65 0.71
CA ASP A 313 -13.86 -20.24 0.39
C ASP A 313 -14.26 -20.02 -1.06
N SER A 314 -13.65 -20.76 -2.00
CA SER A 314 -13.99 -20.63 -3.42
C SER A 314 -15.42 -21.07 -3.72
N ARG A 315 -15.91 -22.15 -3.09
CA ARG A 315 -17.30 -22.60 -3.24
C ARG A 315 -18.28 -21.58 -2.66
N LYS A 316 -17.98 -21.07 -1.47
CA LYS A 316 -18.82 -20.05 -0.83
C LYS A 316 -18.91 -18.79 -1.69
N TYR A 317 -17.78 -18.38 -2.24
CA TYR A 317 -17.70 -17.22 -3.12
C TYR A 317 -18.45 -17.46 -4.45
N LEU A 318 -18.33 -18.65 -5.05
CA LEU A 318 -19.11 -19.02 -6.24
C LEU A 318 -20.62 -18.98 -5.98
N THR A 319 -21.07 -19.56 -4.86
CA THR A 319 -22.48 -19.50 -4.45
C THR A 319 -22.95 -18.07 -4.31
N MET A 320 -22.16 -17.21 -3.66
CA MET A 320 -22.46 -15.79 -3.50
C MET A 320 -22.59 -15.09 -4.86
N LEU A 321 -21.71 -15.36 -5.83
CA LEU A 321 -21.81 -14.78 -7.17
C LEU A 321 -23.07 -15.23 -7.91
N ILE A 322 -23.45 -16.50 -7.79
CA ILE A 322 -24.66 -17.05 -8.41
C ILE A 322 -25.89 -16.40 -7.80
N GLU A 323 -26.03 -16.41 -6.48
CA GLU A 323 -27.12 -15.76 -5.75
C GLU A 323 -27.26 -14.29 -6.16
N TYR A 324 -26.13 -13.59 -6.26
CA TYR A 324 -26.08 -12.21 -6.68
C TYR A 324 -26.68 -11.98 -8.07
N VAL A 325 -26.37 -12.84 -9.05
CA VAL A 325 -26.94 -12.74 -10.41
C VAL A 325 -28.45 -12.97 -10.42
N PHE A 326 -28.94 -13.88 -9.56
CA PHE A 326 -30.37 -14.15 -9.45
C PHE A 326 -31.16 -13.00 -8.81
N ASP A 327 -30.52 -12.22 -7.94
CA ASP A 327 -31.12 -11.03 -7.33
C ASP A 327 -31.12 -9.79 -8.25
N LEU A 328 -30.37 -9.81 -9.36
CA LEU A 328 -30.35 -8.68 -10.29
C LEU A 328 -31.69 -8.54 -11.04
N PRO A 329 -32.12 -7.29 -11.34
CA PRO A 329 -33.29 -7.01 -12.19
C PRO A 329 -32.94 -7.24 -13.67
N ALA A 330 -32.48 -8.44 -14.01
CA ALA A 330 -32.15 -8.87 -15.36
C ALA A 330 -33.19 -9.84 -15.90
N SER A 331 -33.29 -9.94 -17.23
CA SER A 331 -34.24 -10.86 -17.87
C SER A 331 -33.91 -12.32 -17.55
N ASP A 332 -34.95 -13.16 -17.41
CA ASP A 332 -34.80 -14.60 -17.21
C ASP A 332 -33.95 -15.26 -18.29
N LYS A 333 -34.04 -14.75 -19.52
CA LYS A 333 -33.22 -15.22 -20.64
C LYS A 333 -31.73 -15.09 -20.32
N LEU A 334 -31.33 -13.96 -19.76
CA LEU A 334 -29.94 -13.65 -19.48
C LEU A 334 -29.42 -14.42 -18.25
N LYS A 335 -30.26 -14.58 -17.20
CA LYS A 335 -29.96 -15.46 -16.06
C LYS A 335 -29.82 -16.94 -16.47
N LYS A 336 -30.71 -17.43 -17.35
CA LYS A 336 -30.60 -18.79 -17.90
C LYS A 336 -29.35 -18.98 -18.74
N GLN A 337 -28.96 -17.97 -19.52
CA GLN A 337 -27.75 -18.02 -20.32
C GLN A 337 -26.49 -18.07 -19.42
N PHE A 338 -26.45 -17.24 -18.38
CA PHE A 338 -25.39 -17.26 -17.36
C PHE A 338 -25.19 -18.67 -16.76
N LEU A 339 -26.27 -19.32 -16.31
CA LEU A 339 -26.21 -20.68 -15.79
C LEU A 339 -25.69 -21.69 -16.83
N LYS A 340 -26.19 -21.63 -18.07
CA LYS A 340 -25.77 -22.54 -19.14
C LYS A 340 -24.27 -22.44 -19.40
N ASP A 341 -23.74 -21.22 -19.39
CA ASP A 341 -22.32 -21.00 -19.64
C ASP A 341 -21.44 -21.52 -18.50
N ILE A 342 -21.90 -21.37 -17.25
CA ILE A 342 -21.21 -21.96 -16.08
C ILE A 342 -21.23 -23.50 -16.18
N ILE A 343 -22.39 -24.10 -16.45
CA ILE A 343 -22.52 -25.56 -16.59
C ILE A 343 -21.60 -26.06 -17.69
N LYS A 344 -21.61 -25.43 -18.87
CA LYS A 344 -20.73 -25.78 -19.99
C LYS A 344 -19.24 -25.68 -19.61
N SER A 345 -18.86 -24.68 -18.82
CA SER A 345 -17.47 -24.55 -18.32
C SER A 345 -17.09 -25.64 -17.32
N LEU A 346 -18.06 -26.20 -16.60
CA LEU A 346 -17.86 -27.33 -15.69
C LEU A 346 -17.86 -28.68 -16.42
N GLU A 347 -18.62 -28.80 -17.52
CA GLU A 347 -18.71 -30.02 -18.35
C GLU A 347 -17.48 -30.25 -19.23
N ASN A 348 -16.77 -29.20 -19.65
CA ASN A 348 -15.51 -29.31 -20.41
C ASN A 348 -14.30 -29.81 -19.57
N ARG A 349 -14.57 -30.53 -18.48
CA ARG A 349 -13.62 -31.29 -17.66
C ARG A 349 -13.51 -32.71 -18.21
#